data_AF-A0A949JVW0-F1
#
_entry.id   AF-A0A949JVW0-F1
#
_cell.length_a   1.000
_cell.length_b   1.000
_cell.length_c   1.000
_cell.angle_alpha   90.00
_cell.angle_beta   90.00
_cell.angle_gamma   90.00
#
_symmetry.space_group_name_H-M   'P 1'
#
loop_
_entity.id
_entity.type
_entity.pdbx_description
1 polymer ?
#
loop_
_entity_poly.entity_id
_entity_poly.type
_entity_poly.pdbx_seq_one_letter_code
_entity_poly.pdbx_strand_id
1 'polypeptide(L)'
;MQELVKIDIGRFEDRIFAEFQQGERDSRVLLVEPRLHGEPYIIPDGVKAKIQYDKPDRKTITKNVEITDNKVVIPFTEQMCTTEGICVCKISFYTDTQFDSSGNVTQEITILKSALFKIKIAGGMIDEAHIISSDEFSDLLVALGRADKVVNDFAILNEEFRQISDDCIQATEDCRQLNADVTAAEEQRIHQENARKSAETARENAEAARGSNEEIRQNAENVRIQSENSRKTAESSRVTAETSRETEESARVTAENNRKSAEYSRVTAETSRNSSESDRAAAETARAQAESARSNQETARKNAETARVNAEKTRVSQENNRKSAEENRADTENTRVTAEKARETAESARATAESNRKTAESGRVSEENKRKTAETNRASAESSRAQTEQARVTAETARASAESARVKAEDTRKSQETSRATAEQGRVSAESARVSAEIARKTAETARQTAETKRQTDTAAAITRANEAAKAAENIVTGADIVTNAQLNTVDNKIGTLQSLQTTAKTNIVSAVNEIKNTIRTISTIQIPVSLWSSNSYTITNSLIKADSICDIYFANVSLAEAAKSKITGETFDGRLVLTAGRTPAAQLTIDVIKVVNP
;
A
#
# COMPACT_ATOMS: atom_id res chain seq x y z
N MET A 1 150.56 -116.60 -12.24
CA MET A 1 151.04 -115.21 -12.04
C MET A 1 151.65 -114.72 -13.35
N GLN A 2 151.62 -113.42 -13.63
CA GLN A 2 152.27 -112.78 -14.78
C GLN A 2 153.35 -111.81 -14.28
N GLU A 3 154.42 -111.62 -15.04
CA GLU A 3 155.64 -110.91 -14.60
C GLU A 3 156.16 -109.98 -15.72
N LEU A 4 156.65 -108.78 -15.37
CA LEU A 4 156.89 -107.70 -16.34
C LEU A 4 158.38 -107.32 -16.47
N VAL A 5 158.85 -107.29 -17.73
CA VAL A 5 160.25 -107.08 -18.12
C VAL A 5 160.37 -106.00 -19.22
N LYS A 6 161.55 -105.36 -19.34
CA LYS A 6 161.86 -104.30 -20.32
C LYS A 6 163.15 -104.62 -21.08
N ILE A 7 163.13 -104.56 -22.42
CA ILE A 7 164.24 -105.00 -23.31
C ILE A 7 164.45 -104.00 -24.46
N ASP A 8 165.71 -103.64 -24.75
CA ASP A 8 166.08 -102.77 -25.88
C ASP A 8 166.17 -103.55 -27.21
N ILE A 9 165.68 -102.98 -28.31
CA ILE A 9 165.73 -103.60 -29.65
C ILE A 9 167.08 -103.38 -30.33
N GLY A 10 167.71 -102.22 -30.11
CA GLY A 10 168.91 -101.78 -30.84
C GLY A 10 170.25 -102.18 -30.20
N ARG A 11 170.22 -102.81 -29.02
CA ARG A 11 171.41 -103.11 -28.22
C ARG A 11 171.26 -104.47 -27.53
N PHE A 12 172.28 -105.32 -27.66
CA PHE A 12 172.30 -106.63 -26.99
C PHE A 12 172.63 -106.49 -25.48
N GLU A 13 171.93 -107.26 -24.65
CA GLU A 13 172.12 -107.31 -23.19
C GLU A 13 172.28 -108.76 -22.72
N ASP A 14 173.43 -109.09 -22.12
CA ASP A 14 173.71 -110.46 -21.68
C ASP A 14 173.21 -110.73 -20.24
N ARG A 15 171.89 -110.70 -20.05
CA ARG A 15 171.24 -110.95 -18.74
C ARG A 15 170.09 -111.97 -18.81
N ILE A 16 169.80 -112.56 -17.65
CA ILE A 16 168.72 -113.53 -17.44
C ILE A 16 167.48 -112.80 -16.93
N PHE A 17 166.30 -113.18 -17.42
CA PHE A 17 165.04 -112.45 -17.16
C PHE A 17 163.96 -113.25 -16.41
N ALA A 18 164.11 -114.57 -16.20
CA ALA A 18 163.18 -115.42 -15.43
C ALA A 18 163.84 -116.77 -15.01
N GLU A 19 163.21 -117.49 -14.07
CA GLU A 19 163.68 -118.78 -13.51
C GLU A 19 162.53 -119.76 -13.18
N PHE A 20 162.78 -121.06 -13.40
CA PHE A 20 161.85 -122.20 -13.36
C PHE A 20 162.52 -123.51 -12.86
N GLN A 21 161.78 -124.61 -12.74
CA GLN A 21 162.24 -125.94 -12.28
C GLN A 21 162.06 -127.03 -13.37
N GLN A 22 162.92 -128.06 -13.43
CA GLN A 22 162.89 -129.07 -14.50
C GLN A 22 161.76 -130.09 -14.30
N GLY A 23 161.01 -130.35 -15.38
CA GLY A 23 159.73 -131.08 -15.31
C GLY A 23 158.51 -130.18 -15.03
N GLU A 24 158.68 -128.87 -14.85
CA GLU A 24 157.53 -127.93 -14.92
C GLU A 24 157.10 -127.67 -16.38
N ARG A 25 155.80 -127.41 -16.57
CA ARG A 25 155.22 -127.06 -17.87
C ARG A 25 154.09 -126.03 -17.75
N ASP A 26 154.16 -124.96 -18.54
CA ASP A 26 153.07 -124.02 -18.88
C ASP A 26 152.28 -123.42 -17.68
N SER A 27 152.92 -123.19 -16.52
CA SER A 27 152.30 -122.66 -15.28
C SER A 27 152.41 -121.13 -15.05
N ARG A 28 153.30 -120.43 -15.78
CA ARG A 28 153.55 -118.96 -15.70
C ARG A 28 153.76 -118.36 -17.10
N VAL A 29 153.55 -117.04 -17.23
CA VAL A 29 153.83 -116.27 -18.46
C VAL A 29 154.53 -114.95 -18.15
N LEU A 30 155.25 -114.43 -19.15
CA LEU A 30 156.12 -113.25 -19.11
C LEU A 30 155.57 -112.14 -20.02
N LEU A 31 155.70 -110.88 -19.60
CA LEU A 31 155.31 -109.68 -20.34
C LEU A 31 156.53 -108.82 -20.65
N VAL A 32 156.70 -108.39 -21.91
CA VAL A 32 157.90 -107.65 -22.37
C VAL A 32 157.54 -106.30 -22.99
N GLU A 33 158.04 -105.21 -22.39
CA GLU A 33 158.01 -103.85 -22.90
C GLU A 33 159.25 -103.59 -23.78
N PRO A 34 159.11 -103.35 -25.10
CA PRO A 34 160.24 -103.02 -25.96
C PRO A 34 160.72 -101.57 -25.74
N ARG A 35 162.03 -101.37 -25.92
CA ARG A 35 162.73 -100.09 -25.78
C ARG A 35 163.71 -99.83 -26.93
N LEU A 36 164.13 -98.58 -27.10
CA LEU A 36 165.20 -98.21 -28.04
C LEU A 36 166.06 -97.09 -27.45
N HIS A 37 167.36 -97.36 -27.31
CA HIS A 37 168.32 -96.50 -26.60
C HIS A 37 167.89 -96.10 -25.18
N GLY A 38 167.16 -96.98 -24.49
CA GLY A 38 166.72 -96.80 -23.10
C GLY A 38 165.30 -96.24 -22.91
N GLU A 39 164.69 -95.59 -23.90
CA GLU A 39 163.30 -95.11 -23.85
C GLU A 39 162.30 -96.16 -24.39
N PRO A 40 161.00 -96.10 -24.03
CA PRO A 40 159.97 -96.98 -24.59
C PRO A 40 159.91 -96.91 -26.12
N TYR A 41 159.95 -98.06 -26.79
CA TYR A 41 159.74 -98.16 -28.22
C TYR A 41 158.23 -98.35 -28.46
N ILE A 42 157.63 -97.46 -29.25
CA ILE A 42 156.22 -97.59 -29.66
C ILE A 42 156.13 -98.52 -30.85
N ILE A 43 155.39 -99.62 -30.69
CA ILE A 43 155.02 -100.52 -31.77
C ILE A 43 153.98 -99.81 -32.64
N PRO A 44 154.19 -99.64 -33.96
CA PRO A 44 153.18 -99.08 -34.85
C PRO A 44 151.87 -99.89 -34.83
N ASP A 45 150.74 -99.21 -35.01
CA ASP A 45 149.44 -99.87 -35.01
C ASP A 45 149.26 -100.79 -36.23
N GLY A 46 148.55 -101.91 -36.07
CA GLY A 46 148.43 -102.96 -37.09
C GLY A 46 149.61 -103.97 -37.18
N VAL A 47 150.50 -103.99 -36.19
CA VAL A 47 151.62 -104.96 -36.09
C VAL A 47 151.22 -106.20 -35.25
N LYS A 48 151.65 -107.38 -35.72
CA LYS A 48 151.61 -108.73 -35.09
C LYS A 48 153.04 -109.20 -34.71
N ALA A 49 153.17 -110.26 -33.91
CA ALA A 49 154.47 -110.78 -33.46
C ALA A 49 154.61 -112.33 -33.38
N LYS A 50 155.86 -112.80 -33.35
CA LYS A 50 156.26 -114.20 -33.08
C LYS A 50 157.59 -114.30 -32.34
N ILE A 51 157.78 -115.37 -31.57
CA ILE A 51 158.99 -115.68 -30.78
C ILE A 51 159.67 -116.96 -31.27
N GLN A 52 160.99 -117.05 -31.09
CA GLN A 52 161.81 -118.23 -31.37
C GLN A 52 162.77 -118.50 -30.19
N TYR A 53 162.94 -119.77 -29.85
CA TYR A 53 163.67 -120.27 -28.68
C TYR A 53 164.73 -121.31 -29.07
N ASP A 54 165.93 -121.24 -28.49
CA ASP A 54 167.04 -122.17 -28.67
C ASP A 54 167.43 -122.83 -27.32
N LYS A 55 167.70 -124.14 -27.36
CA LYS A 55 167.95 -124.99 -26.18
C LYS A 55 169.44 -125.32 -25.93
N PRO A 56 169.81 -125.73 -24.68
CA PRO A 56 171.11 -126.35 -24.37
C PRO A 56 171.43 -127.61 -25.21
N ASP A 57 170.42 -128.42 -25.56
CA ASP A 57 170.56 -129.61 -26.42
C ASP A 57 170.67 -129.28 -27.93
N ARG A 58 170.80 -128.00 -28.27
CA ARG A 58 171.01 -127.44 -29.62
C ARG A 58 169.83 -127.59 -30.59
N LYS A 59 168.59 -127.69 -30.09
CA LYS A 59 167.35 -127.62 -30.91
C LYS A 59 166.57 -126.30 -30.74
N THR A 60 165.70 -125.99 -31.70
CA THR A 60 165.03 -124.70 -31.85
C THR A 60 163.50 -124.83 -31.99
N ILE A 61 162.73 -123.90 -31.40
CA ILE A 61 161.26 -123.83 -31.42
C ILE A 61 160.81 -122.44 -31.92
N THR A 62 159.72 -122.32 -32.68
CA THR A 62 159.12 -121.03 -33.08
C THR A 62 157.61 -121.03 -32.81
N LYS A 63 157.05 -119.90 -32.32
CA LYS A 63 155.61 -119.76 -31.97
C LYS A 63 155.14 -118.31 -32.16
N ASN A 64 153.90 -118.08 -32.57
CA ASN A 64 153.33 -116.73 -32.64
C ASN A 64 152.94 -116.19 -31.24
N VAL A 65 152.94 -114.87 -31.06
CA VAL A 65 152.67 -114.21 -29.76
C VAL A 65 151.81 -112.94 -29.92
N GLU A 66 151.03 -112.63 -28.88
CA GLU A 66 150.15 -111.46 -28.85
C GLU A 66 150.86 -110.19 -28.38
N ILE A 67 150.29 -109.04 -28.75
CA ILE A 67 150.73 -107.70 -28.37
C ILE A 67 149.55 -106.99 -27.68
N THR A 68 149.78 -106.33 -26.56
CA THR A 68 148.75 -105.59 -25.80
C THR A 68 149.41 -104.47 -25.00
N ASP A 69 148.80 -103.28 -24.90
CA ASP A 69 149.33 -102.12 -24.15
C ASP A 69 150.80 -101.78 -24.46
N ASN A 70 151.19 -101.85 -25.74
CA ASN A 70 152.57 -101.67 -26.22
C ASN A 70 153.59 -102.65 -25.57
N LYS A 71 153.18 -103.90 -25.31
CA LYS A 71 153.99 -104.98 -24.73
C LYS A 71 153.69 -106.30 -25.43
N VAL A 72 154.64 -107.24 -25.40
CA VAL A 72 154.54 -108.58 -26.00
C VAL A 72 154.33 -109.65 -24.91
N VAL A 73 153.46 -110.63 -25.15
CA VAL A 73 153.09 -111.67 -24.18
C VAL A 73 153.77 -113.02 -24.52
N ILE A 74 154.47 -113.63 -23.55
CA ILE A 74 155.45 -114.72 -23.81
C ILE A 74 155.26 -115.92 -22.84
N PRO A 75 154.95 -117.13 -23.34
CA PRO A 75 154.80 -118.35 -22.51
C PRO A 75 156.01 -119.32 -22.58
N PHE A 76 156.17 -120.16 -21.54
CA PHE A 76 157.25 -121.15 -21.38
C PHE A 76 156.74 -122.60 -21.33
N THR A 77 157.46 -123.53 -21.98
CA THR A 77 157.00 -124.93 -22.21
C THR A 77 158.04 -125.97 -21.81
N GLU A 78 157.66 -127.24 -21.68
CA GLU A 78 158.55 -128.32 -21.20
C GLU A 78 159.71 -128.67 -22.14
N GLN A 79 159.61 -128.42 -23.46
CA GLN A 79 160.82 -128.56 -24.29
C GLN A 79 161.85 -127.48 -23.92
N MET A 80 161.46 -126.37 -23.29
CA MET A 80 162.40 -125.48 -22.60
C MET A 80 162.86 -126.13 -21.29
N CYS A 81 161.92 -126.58 -20.44
CA CYS A 81 162.16 -127.12 -19.09
C CYS A 81 162.65 -128.58 -18.98
N THR A 82 163.33 -129.13 -19.99
CA THR A 82 163.76 -130.55 -20.03
C THR A 82 165.23 -130.80 -19.67
N THR A 83 166.03 -129.77 -19.41
CA THR A 83 167.47 -129.91 -19.07
C THR A 83 167.92 -128.75 -18.18
N GLU A 84 168.73 -129.06 -17.17
CA GLU A 84 169.36 -128.06 -16.31
C GLU A 84 170.29 -127.15 -17.12
N GLY A 85 170.03 -125.84 -17.12
CA GLY A 85 170.75 -124.90 -17.95
C GLY A 85 170.01 -123.61 -18.28
N ILE A 86 170.44 -122.97 -19.37
CA ILE A 86 169.98 -121.64 -19.81
C ILE A 86 169.54 -121.69 -21.29
N CYS A 87 168.34 -121.18 -21.59
CA CYS A 87 167.81 -121.04 -22.96
C CYS A 87 168.17 -119.68 -23.58
N VAL A 88 168.12 -119.56 -24.91
CA VAL A 88 168.28 -118.30 -25.67
C VAL A 88 167.02 -118.01 -26.49
N CYS A 89 166.63 -116.74 -26.65
CA CYS A 89 165.31 -116.34 -27.16
C CYS A 89 165.38 -115.10 -28.08
N LYS A 90 164.44 -114.94 -29.04
CA LYS A 90 164.28 -113.73 -29.87
C LYS A 90 162.85 -113.53 -30.41
N ILE A 91 162.46 -112.29 -30.73
CA ILE A 91 161.13 -111.90 -31.21
C ILE A 91 161.21 -111.31 -32.64
N SER A 92 160.13 -111.40 -33.42
CA SER A 92 159.97 -110.80 -34.75
C SER A 92 158.56 -110.23 -34.94
N PHE A 93 158.46 -109.04 -35.55
CA PHE A 93 157.26 -108.22 -35.73
C PHE A 93 156.90 -108.05 -37.21
N TYR A 94 155.61 -108.04 -37.55
CA TYR A 94 155.12 -108.08 -38.92
C TYR A 94 153.71 -107.44 -39.05
N THR A 95 153.33 -106.90 -40.21
CA THR A 95 152.06 -106.20 -40.47
C THR A 95 151.29 -106.81 -41.64
N ASP A 96 149.98 -106.57 -41.69
CA ASP A 96 149.16 -106.86 -42.87
C ASP A 96 149.04 -105.61 -43.75
N THR A 97 149.43 -105.66 -45.03
CA THR A 97 149.01 -104.70 -46.07
C THR A 97 149.46 -105.16 -47.48
N GLN A 98 148.79 -104.67 -48.54
CA GLN A 98 148.42 -105.52 -49.70
C GLN A 98 147.33 -104.92 -50.60
N PHE A 99 147.04 -103.62 -50.56
CA PHE A 99 145.84 -103.07 -51.23
C PHE A 99 145.81 -103.39 -52.74
N ASP A 100 144.75 -104.05 -53.21
CA ASP A 100 144.42 -104.11 -54.64
C ASP A 100 144.05 -102.71 -55.18
N SER A 101 143.73 -102.62 -56.48
CA SER A 101 143.48 -101.34 -57.18
C SER A 101 142.23 -100.56 -56.72
N SER A 102 141.62 -100.91 -55.58
CA SER A 102 140.95 -99.93 -54.71
C SER A 102 141.14 -100.18 -53.21
N GLY A 103 141.46 -101.41 -52.75
CA GLY A 103 141.85 -101.60 -51.34
C GLY A 103 142.23 -102.99 -50.79
N ASN A 104 142.14 -104.10 -51.53
CA ASN A 104 142.08 -105.43 -50.87
C ASN A 104 143.43 -106.17 -50.63
N VAL A 105 143.90 -106.15 -49.38
CA VAL A 105 144.91 -107.06 -48.77
C VAL A 105 144.31 -108.47 -48.56
N THR A 106 144.89 -109.64 -48.83
CA THR A 106 146.15 -110.13 -49.48
C THR A 106 147.48 -110.24 -48.70
N GLN A 107 147.44 -110.93 -47.54
CA GLN A 107 148.56 -111.61 -46.83
C GLN A 107 149.68 -110.74 -46.17
N GLU A 108 150.53 -111.39 -45.36
CA GLU A 108 151.33 -110.79 -44.26
C GLU A 108 152.78 -110.39 -44.66
N ILE A 109 153.32 -109.28 -44.11
CA ILE A 109 154.65 -108.70 -44.42
C ILE A 109 155.47 -108.45 -43.13
N THR A 110 156.77 -108.77 -43.06
CA THR A 110 157.60 -108.60 -41.84
C THR A 110 158.34 -107.26 -41.76
N ILE A 111 158.38 -106.62 -40.57
CA ILE A 111 159.00 -105.29 -40.34
C ILE A 111 160.25 -105.32 -39.44
N LEU A 112 160.20 -105.91 -38.23
CA LEU A 112 161.24 -105.70 -37.20
C LEU A 112 161.61 -107.00 -36.44
N LYS A 113 162.75 -107.03 -35.75
CA LYS A 113 163.22 -108.15 -34.92
C LYS A 113 163.94 -107.65 -33.66
N SER A 114 163.89 -108.40 -32.55
CA SER A 114 164.61 -108.07 -31.32
C SER A 114 166.05 -108.59 -31.31
N ALA A 115 166.85 -108.06 -30.38
CA ALA A 115 168.05 -108.72 -29.89
C ALA A 115 167.73 -110.05 -29.17
N LEU A 116 168.78 -110.82 -28.82
CA LEU A 116 168.67 -112.11 -28.12
C LEU A 116 168.61 -111.95 -26.59
N PHE A 117 167.94 -112.86 -25.86
CA PHE A 117 167.80 -112.84 -24.37
C PHE A 117 167.74 -114.25 -23.73
N LYS A 118 167.78 -114.40 -22.38
CA LYS A 118 168.06 -115.67 -21.64
C LYS A 118 167.17 -115.97 -20.40
N ILE A 119 166.97 -117.28 -20.07
CA ILE A 119 166.12 -117.84 -18.95
C ILE A 119 166.74 -119.15 -18.36
N LYS A 120 166.53 -119.52 -17.06
CA LYS A 120 167.20 -120.63 -16.31
C LYS A 120 166.29 -121.72 -15.68
N ILE A 121 166.76 -122.99 -15.61
CA ILE A 121 166.03 -124.22 -15.18
C ILE A 121 166.99 -125.32 -14.59
N ALA A 122 166.54 -126.32 -13.79
CA ALA A 122 167.40 -127.36 -13.11
C ALA A 122 166.73 -128.73 -12.70
N GLY A 123 167.42 -129.91 -12.81
CA GLY A 123 166.94 -131.30 -12.49
C GLY A 123 167.49 -132.53 -13.30
N GLY A 124 166.84 -133.73 -13.21
CA GLY A 124 167.21 -135.05 -13.84
C GLY A 124 165.98 -135.95 -14.20
N MET A 125 165.97 -137.29 -14.47
CA MET A 125 166.92 -138.45 -14.57
C MET A 125 166.33 -139.57 -15.51
N ILE A 126 167.09 -140.62 -15.97
CA ILE A 126 166.64 -141.67 -16.96
C ILE A 126 167.45 -143.01 -16.86
N ASP A 127 166.91 -144.19 -17.30
CA ASP A 127 167.59 -145.53 -17.50
C ASP A 127 166.80 -146.50 -18.47
N GLU A 128 167.40 -147.56 -19.10
CA GLU A 128 166.72 -148.50 -20.09
C GLU A 128 167.47 -149.83 -20.52
N ALA A 129 166.77 -150.79 -21.20
CA ALA A 129 167.15 -151.54 -22.44
C ALA A 129 167.55 -153.07 -22.57
N HIS A 130 167.34 -153.61 -23.81
CA HIS A 130 168.19 -154.53 -24.66
C HIS A 130 167.96 -156.08 -24.95
N ILE A 131 168.80 -156.70 -25.83
CA ILE A 131 168.53 -157.70 -26.94
C ILE A 131 169.33 -159.07 -26.83
N ILE A 132 169.03 -160.13 -27.67
CA ILE A 132 169.95 -161.13 -28.38
C ILE A 132 169.34 -162.59 -28.54
N SER A 133 170.07 -163.61 -29.06
CA SER A 133 169.63 -164.81 -29.84
C SER A 133 170.44 -166.13 -29.61
N SER A 134 169.87 -167.31 -29.96
CA SER A 134 170.49 -168.62 -30.41
C SER A 134 171.41 -169.43 -29.45
N ASP A 135 171.61 -170.77 -29.48
CA ASP A 135 171.01 -171.97 -30.17
C ASP A 135 171.28 -173.27 -29.30
N GLU A 136 171.41 -174.58 -29.67
CA GLU A 136 171.56 -175.39 -30.92
C GLU A 136 171.27 -176.93 -30.70
N PHE A 137 171.21 -177.72 -31.79
CA PHE A 137 171.49 -179.19 -32.00
C PHE A 137 170.53 -180.36 -31.59
N SER A 138 170.66 -181.46 -32.37
CA SER A 138 170.03 -182.81 -32.37
C SER A 138 168.56 -182.94 -32.83
N ASP A 139 168.19 -183.75 -33.83
CA ASP A 139 168.91 -184.48 -34.90
C ASP A 139 167.90 -184.69 -36.05
N LEU A 140 168.20 -184.46 -37.34
CA LEU A 140 168.92 -185.36 -38.26
C LEU A 140 168.46 -186.84 -38.24
N LEU A 141 167.59 -187.24 -39.18
CA LEU A 141 167.93 -188.08 -40.36
C LEU A 141 166.66 -188.69 -41.01
N VAL A 142 166.65 -188.84 -42.35
CA VAL A 142 165.65 -189.57 -43.18
C VAL A 142 164.25 -188.90 -43.30
N ALA A 143 163.63 -188.73 -44.49
CA ALA A 143 164.12 -188.66 -45.88
C ALA A 143 163.04 -188.06 -46.83
N LEU A 144 163.44 -187.80 -48.08
CA LEU A 144 162.59 -187.54 -49.26
C LEU A 144 161.38 -188.49 -49.36
N GLY A 145 160.17 -187.93 -49.62
CA GLY A 145 158.90 -188.70 -49.57
C GLY A 145 157.75 -188.33 -50.55
N ARG A 146 157.99 -187.53 -51.60
CA ARG A 146 157.10 -187.32 -52.78
C ARG A 146 155.58 -187.05 -52.57
N ALA A 147 155.21 -185.77 -52.64
CA ALA A 147 154.24 -185.24 -53.61
C ALA A 147 152.87 -185.95 -53.84
N ASP A 148 151.93 -185.89 -52.88
CA ASP A 148 150.50 -186.19 -53.14
C ASP A 148 149.48 -185.44 -52.23
N LYS A 149 149.83 -184.31 -51.61
CA LYS A 149 148.94 -183.56 -50.69
C LYS A 149 148.80 -182.07 -51.03
N VAL A 150 148.32 -181.77 -52.24
CA VAL A 150 148.07 -180.39 -52.72
C VAL A 150 146.57 -180.10 -52.94
N VAL A 151 145.68 -181.10 -52.78
CA VAL A 151 144.30 -181.05 -53.29
C VAL A 151 143.22 -180.67 -52.25
N ASN A 152 143.38 -181.01 -50.96
CA ASN A 152 142.27 -180.90 -50.00
C ASN A 152 142.21 -179.62 -49.16
N ASP A 153 143.35 -179.02 -48.79
CA ASP A 153 143.36 -178.07 -47.66
C ASP A 153 143.00 -176.61 -48.07
N PHE A 154 142.80 -176.31 -49.36
CA PHE A 154 142.40 -174.98 -49.86
C PHE A 154 140.88 -174.72 -49.82
N ALA A 155 140.06 -175.76 -49.64
CA ALA A 155 138.60 -175.65 -49.77
C ALA A 155 137.88 -174.96 -48.60
N ILE A 156 138.51 -174.88 -47.42
CA ILE A 156 137.85 -174.44 -46.17
C ILE A 156 137.98 -172.92 -45.96
N LEU A 157 139.15 -172.34 -46.27
CA LEU A 157 139.47 -170.92 -45.98
C LEU A 157 138.61 -169.92 -46.79
N ASN A 158 138.01 -170.35 -47.91
CA ASN A 158 137.28 -169.46 -48.82
C ASN A 158 135.82 -169.21 -48.40
N GLU A 159 135.23 -170.05 -47.54
CA GLU A 159 133.84 -169.88 -47.07
C GLU A 159 133.76 -168.91 -45.88
N GLU A 160 134.78 -168.90 -45.00
CA GLU A 160 134.86 -167.96 -43.86
C GLU A 160 134.89 -166.48 -44.31
N PHE A 161 135.46 -166.19 -45.48
CA PHE A 161 135.50 -164.84 -46.03
C PHE A 161 134.13 -164.33 -46.52
N ARG A 162 133.20 -165.23 -46.87
CA ARG A 162 131.82 -164.82 -47.21
C ARG A 162 131.04 -164.37 -45.97
N GLN A 163 131.18 -165.10 -44.87
CA GLN A 163 130.43 -164.83 -43.63
C GLN A 163 130.68 -163.40 -43.11
N ILE A 164 131.94 -162.97 -43.11
CA ILE A 164 132.36 -161.62 -42.66
C ILE A 164 131.77 -160.50 -43.54
N SER A 165 131.49 -160.77 -44.82
CA SER A 165 130.90 -159.78 -45.73
C SER A 165 129.43 -159.49 -45.41
N ASP A 166 128.68 -160.47 -44.91
CA ASP A 166 127.25 -160.33 -44.61
C ASP A 166 127.04 -159.56 -43.29
N ASP A 167 127.88 -159.78 -42.28
CA ASP A 167 127.85 -159.04 -41.00
C ASP A 167 128.05 -157.52 -41.20
N CYS A 168 128.91 -157.11 -42.13
CA CYS A 168 129.12 -155.70 -42.47
C CYS A 168 127.90 -155.04 -43.14
N ILE A 169 127.05 -155.83 -43.83
CA ILE A 169 125.81 -155.33 -44.43
C ILE A 169 124.77 -155.06 -43.33
N GLN A 170 124.61 -155.98 -42.38
CA GLN A 170 123.64 -155.79 -41.28
C GLN A 170 123.97 -154.57 -40.41
N ALA A 171 125.23 -154.39 -40.02
CA ALA A 171 125.67 -153.24 -39.23
C ALA A 171 125.41 -151.88 -39.92
N THR A 172 125.32 -151.86 -41.25
CA THR A 172 125.00 -150.65 -42.02
C THR A 172 123.51 -150.28 -41.91
N GLU A 173 122.61 -151.27 -41.87
CA GLU A 173 121.17 -151.02 -41.82
C GLU A 173 120.67 -150.68 -40.41
N ASP A 174 121.29 -151.25 -39.36
CA ASP A 174 121.02 -150.89 -37.95
C ASP A 174 121.29 -149.39 -37.70
N CYS A 175 122.38 -148.85 -38.26
CA CYS A 175 122.69 -147.42 -38.21
C CYS A 175 121.65 -146.55 -38.92
N ARG A 176 120.97 -147.11 -39.94
CA ARG A 176 119.92 -146.44 -40.72
C ARG A 176 118.63 -146.30 -39.92
N GLN A 177 118.23 -147.34 -39.19
CA GLN A 177 117.06 -147.33 -38.32
C GLN A 177 117.22 -146.32 -37.17
N LEU A 178 118.37 -146.32 -36.50
CA LEU A 178 118.64 -145.39 -35.39
C LEU A 178 118.49 -143.91 -35.80
N ASN A 179 118.90 -143.56 -37.03
CA ASN A 179 118.78 -142.20 -37.55
C ASN A 179 117.33 -141.81 -37.88
N ALA A 180 116.47 -142.77 -38.25
CA ALA A 180 115.04 -142.53 -38.43
C ALA A 180 114.34 -142.24 -37.09
N ASP A 181 114.66 -143.04 -36.05
CA ASP A 181 114.06 -142.89 -34.71
C ASP A 181 114.41 -141.52 -34.07
N VAL A 182 115.66 -141.06 -34.22
CA VAL A 182 116.09 -139.73 -33.76
C VAL A 182 115.35 -138.61 -34.50
N THR A 183 115.10 -138.78 -35.81
CA THR A 183 114.36 -137.79 -36.61
C THR A 183 112.91 -137.65 -36.11
N ALA A 184 112.22 -138.76 -35.89
CA ALA A 184 110.85 -138.77 -35.38
C ALA A 184 110.74 -138.17 -33.96
N ALA A 185 111.76 -138.34 -33.10
CA ALA A 185 111.79 -137.76 -31.77
C ALA A 185 111.89 -136.22 -31.80
N GLU A 186 112.72 -135.65 -32.69
CA GLU A 186 112.86 -134.20 -32.84
C GLU A 186 111.60 -133.56 -33.45
N GLU A 187 110.93 -134.23 -34.40
CA GLU A 187 109.63 -133.78 -34.91
C GLU A 187 108.57 -133.69 -33.80
N GLN A 188 108.49 -134.66 -32.88
CA GLN A 188 107.59 -134.58 -31.72
C GLN A 188 107.94 -133.40 -30.80
N ARG A 189 109.22 -133.15 -30.56
CA ARG A 189 109.68 -132.01 -29.73
C ARG A 189 109.27 -130.67 -30.33
N ILE A 190 109.42 -130.52 -31.65
CA ILE A 190 109.00 -129.33 -32.41
C ILE A 190 107.47 -129.15 -32.32
N HIS A 191 106.70 -130.24 -32.44
CA HIS A 191 105.24 -130.19 -32.33
C HIS A 191 104.78 -129.72 -30.93
N GLN A 192 105.42 -130.20 -29.86
CA GLN A 192 105.11 -129.80 -28.48
C GLN A 192 105.46 -128.33 -28.20
N GLU A 193 106.61 -127.83 -28.67
CA GLU A 193 106.99 -126.41 -28.49
C GLU A 193 106.09 -125.45 -29.28
N ASN A 194 105.62 -125.87 -30.48
CA ASN A 194 104.63 -125.09 -31.24
C ASN A 194 103.25 -125.09 -30.58
N ALA A 195 102.83 -126.20 -29.95
CA ALA A 195 101.62 -126.24 -29.13
C ALA A 195 101.74 -125.32 -27.90
N ARG A 196 102.88 -125.31 -27.21
CA ARG A 196 103.15 -124.41 -26.07
C ARG A 196 103.07 -122.93 -26.48
N LYS A 197 103.71 -122.53 -27.59
CA LYS A 197 103.61 -121.16 -28.12
C LYS A 197 102.16 -120.77 -28.44
N SER A 198 101.41 -121.68 -29.07
CA SER A 198 100.00 -121.44 -29.41
C SER A 198 99.13 -121.23 -28.16
N ALA A 199 99.39 -121.97 -27.07
CA ALA A 199 98.72 -121.79 -25.79
C ALA A 199 99.11 -120.46 -25.10
N GLU A 200 100.36 -120.04 -25.18
CA GLU A 200 100.82 -118.75 -24.64
C GLU A 200 100.13 -117.58 -25.36
N THR A 201 100.12 -117.59 -26.69
CA THR A 201 99.40 -116.58 -27.50
C THR A 201 97.89 -116.59 -27.22
N ALA A 202 97.29 -117.74 -26.92
CA ALA A 202 95.90 -117.80 -26.48
C ALA A 202 95.68 -117.15 -25.09
N ARG A 203 96.63 -117.31 -24.15
CA ARG A 203 96.61 -116.64 -22.83
C ARG A 203 96.75 -115.13 -22.97
N GLU A 204 97.66 -114.66 -23.81
CA GLU A 204 97.87 -113.23 -24.07
C GLU A 204 96.62 -112.58 -24.68
N ASN A 205 96.00 -113.23 -25.68
CA ASN A 205 94.73 -112.78 -26.27
C ASN A 205 93.58 -112.75 -25.24
N ALA A 206 93.50 -113.74 -24.34
CA ALA A 206 92.49 -113.77 -23.29
C ALA A 206 92.68 -112.65 -22.26
N GLU A 207 93.92 -112.33 -21.89
CA GLU A 207 94.24 -111.24 -20.96
C GLU A 207 94.01 -109.86 -21.60
N ALA A 208 94.33 -109.69 -22.89
CA ALA A 208 93.98 -108.49 -23.66
C ALA A 208 92.46 -108.28 -23.73
N ALA A 209 91.69 -109.36 -23.98
CA ALA A 209 90.24 -109.33 -23.94
C ALA A 209 89.69 -109.01 -22.53
N ARG A 210 90.34 -109.51 -21.46
CA ARG A 210 89.99 -109.16 -20.08
C ARG A 210 90.23 -107.67 -19.79
N GLY A 211 91.35 -107.11 -20.26
CA GLY A 211 91.64 -105.68 -20.18
C GLY A 211 90.60 -104.82 -20.89
N SER A 212 90.26 -105.16 -22.14
CA SER A 212 89.22 -104.45 -22.91
C SER A 212 87.84 -104.53 -22.24
N ASN A 213 87.45 -105.69 -21.71
CA ASN A 213 86.19 -105.84 -20.98
C ASN A 213 86.15 -105.01 -19.68
N GLU A 214 87.28 -104.88 -18.98
CA GLU A 214 87.39 -104.03 -17.80
C GLU A 214 87.34 -102.53 -18.15
N GLU A 215 87.95 -102.11 -19.26
CA GLU A 215 87.82 -100.75 -19.81
C GLU A 215 86.38 -100.44 -20.23
N ILE A 216 85.70 -101.38 -20.90
CA ILE A 216 84.26 -101.27 -21.23
C ILE A 216 83.42 -101.14 -19.95
N ARG A 217 83.72 -101.92 -18.90
CA ARG A 217 83.03 -101.84 -17.61
C ARG A 217 83.24 -100.47 -16.93
N GLN A 218 84.46 -99.94 -16.93
CA GLN A 218 84.77 -98.63 -16.37
C GLN A 218 84.09 -97.51 -17.16
N ASN A 219 84.08 -97.58 -18.49
CA ASN A 219 83.36 -96.61 -19.33
C ASN A 219 81.84 -96.67 -19.12
N ALA A 220 81.24 -97.86 -19.00
CA ALA A 220 79.83 -98.02 -18.67
C ALA A 220 79.47 -97.45 -17.28
N GLU A 221 80.33 -97.65 -16.28
CA GLU A 221 80.15 -97.09 -14.93
C GLU A 221 80.32 -95.55 -14.93
N ASN A 222 81.28 -95.01 -15.69
CA ASN A 222 81.43 -93.56 -15.88
C ASN A 222 80.19 -92.95 -16.54
N VAL A 223 79.62 -93.59 -17.58
CA VAL A 223 78.36 -93.17 -18.20
C VAL A 223 77.19 -93.25 -17.22
N ARG A 224 77.14 -94.27 -16.36
CA ARG A 224 76.12 -94.39 -15.30
C ARG A 224 76.24 -93.26 -14.27
N ILE A 225 77.46 -92.93 -13.83
CA ILE A 225 77.76 -91.83 -12.91
C ILE A 225 77.40 -90.47 -13.53
N GLN A 226 77.76 -90.25 -14.80
CA GLN A 226 77.42 -89.03 -15.53
C GLN A 226 75.90 -88.88 -15.71
N SER A 227 75.20 -89.98 -15.99
CA SER A 227 73.73 -90.01 -16.09
C SER A 227 73.05 -89.73 -14.75
N GLU A 228 73.54 -90.32 -13.65
CA GLU A 228 73.01 -90.10 -12.30
C GLU A 228 73.29 -88.68 -11.80
N ASN A 229 74.45 -88.10 -12.12
CA ASN A 229 74.75 -86.71 -11.82
C ASN A 229 73.89 -85.75 -12.67
N SER A 230 73.64 -86.08 -13.94
CA SER A 230 72.70 -85.33 -14.78
C SER A 230 71.27 -85.40 -14.24
N ARG A 231 70.84 -86.57 -13.75
CA ARG A 231 69.55 -86.77 -13.08
C ARG A 231 69.45 -85.95 -11.80
N LYS A 232 70.49 -85.92 -10.95
CA LYS A 232 70.54 -85.08 -9.73
C LYS A 232 70.46 -83.59 -10.06
N THR A 233 71.13 -83.13 -11.12
CA THR A 233 71.04 -81.73 -11.58
C THR A 233 69.62 -81.40 -12.06
N ALA A 234 69.00 -82.28 -12.86
CA ALA A 234 67.62 -82.12 -13.29
C ALA A 234 66.60 -82.16 -12.13
N GLU A 235 66.84 -83.03 -11.14
CA GLU A 235 66.07 -83.12 -9.89
C GLU A 235 66.15 -81.80 -9.10
N SER A 236 67.36 -81.29 -8.88
CA SER A 236 67.60 -80.02 -8.18
C SER A 236 66.96 -78.84 -8.92
N SER A 237 67.06 -78.80 -10.25
CA SER A 237 66.38 -77.79 -11.08
C SER A 237 64.86 -77.90 -10.99
N ARG A 238 64.28 -79.11 -10.99
CA ARG A 238 62.83 -79.30 -10.82
C ARG A 238 62.37 -78.85 -9.44
N VAL A 239 63.09 -79.22 -8.38
CA VAL A 239 62.79 -78.76 -7.00
C VAL A 239 62.85 -77.23 -6.91
N THR A 240 63.87 -76.60 -7.49
CA THR A 240 64.00 -75.13 -7.52
C THR A 240 62.84 -74.47 -8.29
N ALA A 241 62.43 -75.04 -9.42
CA ALA A 241 61.28 -74.57 -10.19
C ALA A 241 59.95 -74.76 -9.45
N GLU A 242 59.80 -75.86 -8.70
CA GLU A 242 58.60 -76.12 -7.88
C GLU A 242 58.52 -75.14 -6.69
N THR A 243 59.60 -74.91 -5.97
CA THR A 243 59.66 -73.90 -4.89
C THR A 243 59.38 -72.48 -5.42
N SER A 244 59.83 -72.18 -6.65
CA SER A 244 59.45 -70.92 -7.32
C SER A 244 57.95 -70.87 -7.61
N ARG A 245 57.37 -71.96 -8.13
CA ARG A 245 55.93 -72.08 -8.39
C ARG A 245 55.09 -71.96 -7.12
N GLU A 246 55.50 -72.58 -6.02
CA GLU A 246 54.88 -72.47 -4.69
C GLU A 246 54.92 -71.02 -4.16
N THR A 247 56.03 -70.31 -4.42
CA THR A 247 56.20 -68.90 -4.06
C THR A 247 55.30 -67.99 -4.91
N GLU A 248 55.23 -68.21 -6.23
CA GLU A 248 54.35 -67.49 -7.15
C GLU A 248 52.87 -67.74 -6.87
N GLU A 249 52.47 -68.98 -6.55
CA GLU A 249 51.09 -69.30 -6.17
C GLU A 249 50.74 -68.69 -4.81
N SER A 250 51.65 -68.71 -3.84
CA SER A 250 51.47 -68.01 -2.56
C SER A 250 51.29 -66.49 -2.75
N ALA A 251 52.05 -65.89 -3.69
CA ALA A 251 51.89 -64.49 -4.07
C ALA A 251 50.55 -64.23 -4.80
N ARG A 252 50.12 -65.12 -5.70
CA ARG A 252 48.80 -65.07 -6.37
C ARG A 252 47.66 -65.16 -5.36
N VAL A 253 47.70 -66.10 -4.42
CA VAL A 253 46.70 -66.27 -3.36
C VAL A 253 46.65 -65.02 -2.47
N THR A 254 47.81 -64.45 -2.12
CA THR A 254 47.90 -63.18 -1.37
C THR A 254 47.28 -62.02 -2.15
N ALA A 255 47.59 -61.88 -3.44
CA ALA A 255 47.02 -60.84 -4.30
C ALA A 255 45.50 -61.01 -4.48
N GLU A 256 44.99 -62.23 -4.63
CA GLU A 256 43.56 -62.52 -4.73
C GLU A 256 42.81 -62.28 -3.41
N ASN A 257 43.43 -62.57 -2.26
CA ASN A 257 42.87 -62.22 -0.96
C ASN A 257 42.84 -60.70 -0.75
N ASN A 258 43.89 -59.97 -1.13
CA ASN A 258 43.89 -58.51 -1.13
C ASN A 258 42.80 -57.94 -2.06
N ARG A 259 42.62 -58.52 -3.25
CA ARG A 259 41.56 -58.14 -4.20
C ARG A 259 40.16 -58.38 -3.62
N LYS A 260 39.93 -59.52 -2.94
CA LYS A 260 38.68 -59.79 -2.22
C LYS A 260 38.44 -58.79 -1.08
N SER A 261 39.46 -58.45 -0.29
CA SER A 261 39.34 -57.46 0.79
C SER A 261 39.05 -56.05 0.26
N ALA A 262 39.67 -55.66 -0.86
CA ALA A 262 39.37 -54.40 -1.54
C ALA A 262 37.93 -54.38 -2.11
N GLU A 263 37.48 -55.48 -2.71
CA GLU A 263 36.10 -55.59 -3.23
C GLU A 263 35.05 -55.58 -2.11
N TYR A 264 35.29 -56.28 -1.00
CA TYR A 264 34.46 -56.15 0.21
C TYR A 264 34.38 -54.70 0.69
N SER A 265 35.52 -54.02 0.77
CA SER A 265 35.59 -52.61 1.19
C SER A 265 34.81 -51.70 0.22
N ARG A 266 34.91 -51.96 -1.09
CA ARG A 266 34.15 -51.25 -2.13
C ARG A 266 32.63 -51.48 -1.99
N VAL A 267 32.21 -52.72 -1.75
CA VAL A 267 30.79 -53.08 -1.56
C VAL A 267 30.21 -52.47 -0.29
N THR A 268 30.97 -52.45 0.81
CA THR A 268 30.58 -51.75 2.05
C THR A 268 30.45 -50.25 1.81
N ALA A 269 31.45 -49.61 1.19
CA ALA A 269 31.39 -48.18 0.87
C ALA A 269 30.21 -47.82 -0.05
N GLU A 270 29.93 -48.65 -1.06
CA GLU A 270 28.79 -48.47 -1.97
C GLU A 270 27.44 -48.68 -1.27
N THR A 271 27.38 -49.60 -0.29
CA THR A 271 26.20 -49.77 0.56
C THR A 271 25.97 -48.52 1.42
N SER A 272 27.00 -48.00 2.09
CA SER A 272 26.92 -46.74 2.84
C SER A 272 26.56 -45.54 1.96
N ARG A 273 27.05 -45.50 0.70
CA ARG A 273 26.67 -44.47 -0.28
C ARG A 273 25.19 -44.56 -0.64
N ASN A 274 24.66 -45.77 -0.85
CA ASN A 274 23.25 -45.97 -1.18
C ASN A 274 22.32 -45.71 0.02
N SER A 275 22.73 -46.01 1.26
CA SER A 275 22.03 -45.54 2.47
C SER A 275 22.00 -44.01 2.54
N SER A 276 23.15 -43.36 2.36
CA SER A 276 23.25 -41.89 2.39
C SER A 276 22.40 -41.22 1.32
N GLU A 277 22.29 -41.82 0.13
CA GLU A 277 21.43 -41.33 -0.95
C GLU A 277 19.95 -41.56 -0.67
N SER A 278 19.58 -42.66 -0.01
CA SER A 278 18.22 -42.91 0.50
C SER A 278 17.83 -41.88 1.57
N ASP A 279 18.73 -41.58 2.50
CA ASP A 279 18.51 -40.55 3.53
C ASP A 279 18.39 -39.15 2.90
N ARG A 280 19.20 -38.85 1.87
CA ARG A 280 19.10 -37.62 1.09
C ARG A 280 17.76 -37.51 0.36
N ALA A 281 17.26 -38.59 -0.24
CA ALA A 281 15.96 -38.63 -0.91
C ALA A 281 14.79 -38.49 0.08
N ALA A 282 14.89 -39.09 1.28
CA ALA A 282 13.91 -38.91 2.35
C ALA A 282 13.88 -37.46 2.88
N ALA A 283 15.06 -36.86 3.11
CA ALA A 283 15.19 -35.47 3.52
C ALA A 283 14.64 -34.49 2.47
N GLU A 284 14.91 -34.73 1.18
CA GLU A 284 14.38 -33.92 0.09
C GLU A 284 12.85 -34.07 -0.04
N THR A 285 12.31 -35.27 0.17
CA THR A 285 10.86 -35.52 0.22
C THR A 285 10.21 -34.75 1.38
N ALA A 286 10.81 -34.78 2.57
CA ALA A 286 10.36 -34.00 3.72
C ALA A 286 10.45 -32.49 3.47
N ARG A 287 11.51 -32.01 2.77
CA ARG A 287 11.68 -30.61 2.37
C ARG A 287 10.57 -30.17 1.41
N ALA A 288 10.22 -31.00 0.42
CA ALA A 288 9.12 -30.73 -0.52
C ALA A 288 7.75 -30.71 0.19
N GLN A 289 7.51 -31.62 1.13
CA GLN A 289 6.29 -31.60 1.96
C GLN A 289 6.20 -30.34 2.84
N ALA A 290 7.31 -29.94 3.47
CA ALA A 290 7.38 -28.71 4.27
C ALA A 290 7.15 -27.45 3.43
N GLU A 291 7.67 -27.39 2.19
CA GLU A 291 7.42 -26.28 1.26
C GLU A 291 5.95 -26.23 0.81
N SER A 292 5.35 -27.39 0.52
CA SER A 292 3.91 -27.48 0.19
C SER A 292 3.05 -27.01 1.37
N ALA A 293 3.37 -27.42 2.60
CA ALA A 293 2.71 -26.93 3.81
C ALA A 293 2.87 -25.40 4.01
N ARG A 294 4.07 -24.86 3.74
CA ARG A 294 4.35 -23.42 3.78
C ARG A 294 3.49 -22.65 2.78
N SER A 295 3.41 -23.14 1.54
CA SER A 295 2.60 -22.56 0.47
C SER A 295 1.11 -22.57 0.80
N ASN A 296 0.61 -23.67 1.38
CA ASN A 296 -0.77 -23.77 1.85
C ASN A 296 -1.08 -22.80 3.00
N GLN A 297 -0.17 -22.63 3.98
CA GLN A 297 -0.34 -21.63 5.04
C GLN A 297 -0.27 -20.19 4.52
N GLU A 298 0.63 -19.88 3.60
CA GLU A 298 0.72 -18.55 2.96
C GLU A 298 -0.54 -18.24 2.13
N THR A 299 -1.14 -19.25 1.49
CA THR A 299 -2.44 -19.14 0.81
C THR A 299 -3.57 -18.89 1.80
N ALA A 300 -3.61 -19.63 2.92
CA ALA A 300 -4.57 -19.40 3.99
C ALA A 300 -4.45 -17.99 4.61
N ARG A 301 -3.20 -17.50 4.81
CA ARG A 301 -2.91 -16.16 5.30
C ARG A 301 -3.41 -15.07 4.34
N LYS A 302 -3.19 -15.23 3.03
CA LYS A 302 -3.72 -14.34 1.99
C LYS A 302 -5.26 -14.30 1.97
N ASN A 303 -5.90 -15.46 2.14
CA ASN A 303 -7.36 -15.54 2.21
C ASN A 303 -7.91 -14.87 3.47
N ALA A 304 -7.28 -15.09 4.63
CA ALA A 304 -7.65 -14.44 5.89
C ALA A 304 -7.48 -12.91 5.84
N GLU A 305 -6.38 -12.42 5.26
CA GLU A 305 -6.14 -10.98 5.07
C GLU A 305 -7.15 -10.36 4.08
N THR A 306 -7.50 -11.08 3.01
CA THR A 306 -8.55 -10.65 2.06
C THR A 306 -9.91 -10.55 2.76
N ALA A 307 -10.26 -11.52 3.61
CA ALA A 307 -11.47 -11.47 4.43
C ALA A 307 -11.45 -10.30 5.42
N ARG A 308 -10.31 -10.05 6.08
CA ARG A 308 -10.12 -8.90 6.99
C ARG A 308 -10.32 -7.56 6.27
N VAL A 309 -9.73 -7.39 5.07
CA VAL A 309 -9.89 -6.18 4.26
C VAL A 309 -11.34 -5.98 3.80
N ASN A 310 -12.07 -7.04 3.47
CA ASN A 310 -13.49 -6.93 3.09
C ASN A 310 -14.42 -6.65 4.28
N ALA A 311 -14.13 -7.22 5.46
CA ALA A 311 -14.80 -6.86 6.71
C ALA A 311 -14.56 -5.38 7.06
N GLU A 312 -13.32 -4.89 6.92
CA GLU A 312 -12.97 -3.49 7.18
C GLU A 312 -13.66 -2.52 6.20
N LYS A 313 -13.73 -2.84 4.90
CA LYS A 313 -14.54 -2.08 3.93
C LYS A 313 -16.01 -2.00 4.34
N THR A 314 -16.56 -3.11 4.86
CA THR A 314 -17.94 -3.18 5.33
C THR A 314 -18.13 -2.29 6.58
N ARG A 315 -17.19 -2.32 7.53
CA ARG A 315 -17.17 -1.46 8.72
C ARG A 315 -17.12 0.03 8.36
N VAL A 316 -16.26 0.42 7.42
CA VAL A 316 -16.16 1.80 6.92
C VAL A 316 -17.45 2.25 6.22
N SER A 317 -18.08 1.37 5.43
CA SER A 317 -19.38 1.65 4.80
C SER A 317 -20.49 1.86 5.83
N GLN A 318 -20.57 0.99 6.85
CA GLN A 318 -21.52 1.14 7.96
C GLN A 318 -21.29 2.42 8.77
N GLU A 319 -20.03 2.80 9.03
CA GLU A 319 -19.69 4.02 9.76
C GLU A 319 -20.03 5.29 8.96
N ASN A 320 -19.82 5.29 7.64
CA ASN A 320 -20.27 6.38 6.77
C ASN A 320 -21.80 6.51 6.78
N ASN A 321 -22.54 5.39 6.69
CA ASN A 321 -24.00 5.39 6.79
C ASN A 321 -24.48 5.91 8.16
N ARG A 322 -23.79 5.53 9.25
CA ARG A 322 -24.06 6.02 10.60
C ARG A 322 -23.83 7.53 10.72
N LYS A 323 -22.75 8.04 10.11
CA LYS A 323 -22.43 9.47 10.06
C LYS A 323 -23.51 10.26 9.32
N SER A 324 -23.92 9.84 8.12
CA SER A 324 -24.97 10.54 7.37
C SER A 324 -26.36 10.42 8.01
N ALA A 325 -26.66 9.33 8.73
CA ALA A 325 -27.87 9.24 9.54
C ALA A 325 -27.86 10.24 10.72
N GLU A 326 -26.69 10.47 11.34
CA GLU A 326 -26.52 11.46 12.41
C GLU A 326 -26.59 12.90 11.89
N GLU A 327 -26.02 13.17 10.71
CA GLU A 327 -26.12 14.47 10.03
C GLU A 327 -27.59 14.81 9.72
N ASN A 328 -28.34 13.87 9.11
CA ASN A 328 -29.79 14.03 8.88
C ASN A 328 -30.58 14.23 10.19
N ARG A 329 -30.15 13.60 11.30
CA ARG A 329 -30.77 13.76 12.63
C ARG A 329 -30.52 15.15 13.21
N ALA A 330 -29.31 15.69 13.05
CA ALA A 330 -28.96 17.04 13.46
C ALA A 330 -29.74 18.10 12.66
N ASP A 331 -29.87 17.95 11.35
CA ASP A 331 -30.65 18.87 10.51
C ASP A 331 -32.16 18.83 10.82
N THR A 332 -32.69 17.63 11.11
CA THR A 332 -34.07 17.46 11.58
C THR A 332 -34.29 18.16 12.93
N GLU A 333 -33.36 18.03 13.87
CA GLU A 333 -33.44 18.69 15.18
C GLU A 333 -33.27 20.21 15.10
N ASN A 334 -32.35 20.71 14.26
CA ASN A 334 -32.22 22.14 13.97
C ASN A 334 -33.52 22.72 13.37
N THR A 335 -34.18 21.97 12.49
CA THR A 335 -35.48 22.32 11.92
C THR A 335 -36.56 22.36 13.01
N ARG A 336 -36.59 21.35 13.90
CA ARG A 336 -37.53 21.28 15.04
C ARG A 336 -37.34 22.45 16.01
N VAL A 337 -36.10 22.77 16.38
CA VAL A 337 -35.75 23.90 17.26
C VAL A 337 -36.14 25.24 16.62
N THR A 338 -35.93 25.39 15.31
CA THR A 338 -36.34 26.60 14.57
C THR A 338 -37.86 26.77 14.55
N ALA A 339 -38.61 25.69 14.28
CA ALA A 339 -40.07 25.69 14.33
C ALA A 339 -40.62 25.97 15.74
N GLU A 340 -40.00 25.41 16.78
CA GLU A 340 -40.39 25.63 18.17
C GLU A 340 -40.16 27.09 18.59
N LYS A 341 -39.02 27.69 18.23
CA LYS A 341 -38.74 29.11 18.49
C LYS A 341 -39.70 30.05 17.76
N ALA A 342 -40.15 29.67 16.56
CA ALA A 342 -41.23 30.37 15.86
C ALA A 342 -42.58 30.23 16.61
N ARG A 343 -42.87 29.05 17.17
CA ARG A 343 -44.06 28.79 18.00
C ARG A 343 -44.07 29.63 19.29
N GLU A 344 -42.95 29.71 20.00
CA GLU A 344 -42.76 30.58 21.18
C GLU A 344 -43.01 32.06 20.84
N THR A 345 -42.47 32.52 19.70
CA THR A 345 -42.63 33.89 19.22
C THR A 345 -44.09 34.19 18.88
N ALA A 346 -44.77 33.28 18.17
CA ALA A 346 -46.19 33.41 17.82
C ALA A 346 -47.10 33.40 19.06
N GLU A 347 -46.84 32.55 20.05
CA GLU A 347 -47.61 32.50 21.30
C GLU A 347 -47.41 33.77 22.14
N SER A 348 -46.18 34.30 22.17
CA SER A 348 -45.87 35.58 22.83
C SER A 348 -46.61 36.76 22.18
N ALA A 349 -46.68 36.79 20.85
CA ALA A 349 -47.47 37.77 20.11
C ALA A 349 -48.98 37.61 20.36
N ARG A 350 -49.49 36.38 20.39
CA ARG A 350 -50.90 36.06 20.73
C ARG A 350 -51.26 36.48 22.16
N ALA A 351 -50.39 36.22 23.14
CA ALA A 351 -50.58 36.66 24.53
C ALA A 351 -50.62 38.19 24.65
N THR A 352 -49.75 38.89 23.91
CA THR A 352 -49.73 40.36 23.82
C THR A 352 -51.02 40.90 23.20
N ALA A 353 -51.49 40.30 22.10
CA ALA A 353 -52.75 40.69 21.45
C ALA A 353 -53.97 40.45 22.36
N GLU A 354 -54.02 39.34 23.09
CA GLU A 354 -55.08 39.04 24.06
C GLU A 354 -55.05 40.00 25.26
N SER A 355 -53.87 40.43 25.73
CA SER A 355 -53.73 41.47 26.74
C SER A 355 -54.28 42.81 26.24
N ASN A 356 -53.92 43.22 25.02
CA ASN A 356 -54.45 44.44 24.40
C ASN A 356 -55.97 44.37 24.21
N ARG A 357 -56.51 43.21 23.81
CA ARG A 357 -57.95 42.97 23.69
C ARG A 357 -58.68 43.12 25.03
N LYS A 358 -58.12 42.58 26.13
CA LYS A 358 -58.67 42.74 27.49
C LYS A 358 -58.66 44.21 27.92
N THR A 359 -57.58 44.95 27.66
CA THR A 359 -57.49 46.39 27.95
C THR A 359 -58.53 47.20 27.16
N ALA A 360 -58.67 46.93 25.86
CA ALA A 360 -59.67 47.59 25.02
C ALA A 360 -61.11 47.30 25.46
N GLU A 361 -61.41 46.04 25.83
CA GLU A 361 -62.73 45.66 26.35
C GLU A 361 -63.03 46.30 27.71
N SER A 362 -62.03 46.41 28.60
CA SER A 362 -62.16 47.15 29.86
C SER A 362 -62.48 48.63 29.63
N GLY A 363 -61.81 49.27 28.66
CA GLY A 363 -62.14 50.63 28.21
C GLY A 363 -63.56 50.73 27.67
N ARG A 364 -63.99 49.79 26.81
CA ARG A 364 -65.34 49.74 26.25
C ARG A 364 -66.42 49.59 27.34
N VAL A 365 -66.17 48.78 28.36
CA VAL A 365 -67.06 48.64 29.53
C VAL A 365 -67.11 49.93 30.36
N SER A 366 -65.99 50.65 30.49
CA SER A 366 -65.95 51.95 31.16
C SER A 366 -66.81 53.01 30.44
N GLU A 367 -66.64 53.15 29.12
CA GLU A 367 -67.45 54.09 28.32
C GLU A 367 -68.93 53.68 28.27
N GLU A 368 -69.25 52.39 28.19
CA GLU A 368 -70.63 51.90 28.26
C GLU A 368 -71.28 52.20 29.63
N ASN A 369 -70.53 52.13 30.72
CA ASN A 369 -71.03 52.51 32.04
C ASN A 369 -71.22 54.04 32.16
N LYS A 370 -70.32 54.87 31.61
CA LYS A 370 -70.55 56.32 31.49
C LYS A 370 -71.81 56.64 30.66
N ARG A 371 -72.00 55.94 29.53
CA ARG A 371 -73.18 56.07 28.66
C ARG A 371 -74.47 55.72 29.40
N LYS A 372 -74.48 54.63 30.17
CA LYS A 372 -75.60 54.26 31.05
C LYS A 372 -75.88 55.35 32.09
N THR A 373 -74.86 55.85 32.79
CA THR A 373 -75.03 56.93 33.78
C THR A 373 -75.60 58.20 33.15
N ALA A 374 -75.10 58.61 31.98
CA ALA A 374 -75.62 59.75 31.23
C ALA A 374 -77.09 59.54 30.81
N GLU A 375 -77.45 58.33 30.36
CA GLU A 375 -78.82 57.97 29.97
C GLU A 375 -79.78 57.93 31.18
N THR A 376 -79.33 57.42 32.34
CA THR A 376 -80.08 57.51 33.60
C THR A 376 -80.33 58.97 33.99
N ASN A 377 -79.30 59.82 33.95
CA ASN A 377 -79.43 61.25 34.25
C ASN A 377 -80.39 61.94 33.26
N ARG A 378 -80.33 61.59 31.97
CA ARG A 378 -81.25 62.10 30.93
C ARG A 378 -82.69 61.67 31.20
N ALA A 379 -82.93 60.42 31.58
CA ALA A 379 -84.26 59.91 31.93
C ALA A 379 -84.82 60.58 33.20
N SER A 380 -84.00 60.79 34.22
CA SER A 380 -84.39 61.55 35.43
C SER A 380 -84.73 63.00 35.11
N ALA A 381 -83.93 63.67 34.27
CA ALA A 381 -84.22 65.03 33.82
C ALA A 381 -85.53 65.10 33.01
N GLU A 382 -85.78 64.14 32.12
CA GLU A 382 -87.02 64.09 31.34
C GLU A 382 -88.25 63.82 32.22
N SER A 383 -88.12 62.97 33.23
CA SER A 383 -89.18 62.76 34.23
C SER A 383 -89.49 64.05 35.01
N SER A 384 -88.46 64.80 35.42
CA SER A 384 -88.62 66.11 36.06
C SER A 384 -89.25 67.15 35.14
N ARG A 385 -88.90 67.14 33.84
CA ARG A 385 -89.55 67.99 32.82
C ARG A 385 -91.03 67.63 32.66
N ALA A 386 -91.36 66.34 32.58
CA ALA A 386 -92.74 65.87 32.47
C ALA A 386 -93.59 66.23 33.70
N GLN A 387 -93.04 66.13 34.92
CA GLN A 387 -93.69 66.59 36.14
C GLN A 387 -93.92 68.11 36.13
N THR A 388 -92.93 68.89 35.67
CA THR A 388 -93.03 70.35 35.56
C THR A 388 -94.10 70.76 34.53
N GLU A 389 -94.13 70.10 33.38
CA GLU A 389 -95.13 70.35 32.33
C GLU A 389 -96.54 69.92 32.78
N GLN A 390 -96.67 68.79 33.49
CA GLN A 390 -97.94 68.39 34.09
C GLN A 390 -98.44 69.43 35.11
N ALA A 391 -97.56 69.97 35.95
CA ALA A 391 -97.91 71.06 36.87
C ALA A 391 -98.32 72.34 36.12
N ARG A 392 -97.64 72.67 35.00
CA ARG A 392 -98.00 73.79 34.12
C ARG A 392 -99.39 73.60 33.49
N VAL A 393 -99.70 72.39 33.01
CA VAL A 393 -101.02 72.03 32.45
C VAL A 393 -102.11 72.13 33.53
N THR A 394 -101.85 71.67 34.76
CA THR A 394 -102.79 71.80 35.88
C THR A 394 -103.03 73.27 36.25
N ALA A 395 -101.98 74.09 36.32
CA ALA A 395 -102.09 75.53 36.58
C ALA A 395 -102.86 76.27 35.46
N GLU A 396 -102.61 75.93 34.20
CA GLU A 396 -103.32 76.50 33.05
C GLU A 396 -104.80 76.08 33.02
N THR A 397 -105.10 74.83 33.40
CA THR A 397 -106.49 74.33 33.55
C THR A 397 -107.23 75.07 34.67
N ALA A 398 -106.55 75.34 35.80
CA ALA A 398 -107.09 76.16 36.88
C ALA A 398 -107.31 77.62 36.43
N ARG A 399 -106.37 78.19 35.65
CA ARG A 399 -106.49 79.54 35.07
C ARG A 399 -107.68 79.64 34.11
N ALA A 400 -107.87 78.67 33.22
CA ALA A 400 -109.01 78.60 32.31
C ALA A 400 -110.35 78.43 33.08
N SER A 401 -110.36 77.65 34.16
CA SER A 401 -111.52 77.49 35.03
C SER A 401 -111.89 78.79 35.77
N ALA A 402 -110.88 79.51 36.29
CA ALA A 402 -111.05 80.81 36.93
C ALA A 402 -111.54 81.88 35.92
N GLU A 403 -111.02 81.88 34.70
CA GLU A 403 -111.48 82.78 33.64
C GLU A 403 -112.92 82.47 33.21
N SER A 404 -113.30 81.19 33.11
CA SER A 404 -114.70 80.80 32.87
C SER A 404 -115.63 81.26 34.00
N ALA A 405 -115.19 81.19 35.26
CA ALA A 405 -115.93 81.74 36.39
C ALA A 405 -116.02 83.28 36.32
N ARG A 406 -114.95 83.97 35.94
CA ARG A 406 -114.93 85.43 35.73
C ARG A 406 -115.89 85.86 34.62
N VAL A 407 -115.94 85.14 33.50
CA VAL A 407 -116.90 85.38 32.41
C VAL A 407 -118.34 85.19 32.89
N LYS A 408 -118.65 84.11 33.61
CA LYS A 408 -119.98 83.89 34.19
C LYS A 408 -120.39 84.99 35.19
N ALA A 409 -119.46 85.48 36.01
CA ALA A 409 -119.69 86.60 36.91
C ALA A 409 -119.94 87.92 36.15
N GLU A 410 -119.18 88.17 35.08
CA GLU A 410 -119.34 89.34 34.21
C GLU A 410 -120.65 89.29 33.41
N ASP A 411 -121.08 88.13 32.93
CA ASP A 411 -122.40 87.97 32.28
C ASP A 411 -123.55 88.09 33.28
N THR A 412 -123.36 87.64 34.53
CA THR A 412 -124.30 87.92 35.63
C THR A 412 -124.38 89.43 35.90
N ARG A 413 -123.24 90.13 35.92
CA ARG A 413 -123.17 91.59 36.07
C ARG A 413 -123.86 92.30 34.91
N LYS A 414 -123.69 91.86 33.66
CA LYS A 414 -124.44 92.38 32.49
C LYS A 414 -125.95 92.16 32.63
N SER A 415 -126.38 90.99 33.09
CA SER A 415 -127.80 90.71 33.32
C SER A 415 -128.41 91.63 34.39
N GLN A 416 -127.66 91.88 35.48
CA GLN A 416 -128.03 92.86 36.51
C GLN A 416 -128.01 94.31 35.98
N GLU A 417 -127.06 94.65 35.10
CA GLU A 417 -126.98 95.96 34.41
C GLU A 417 -128.21 96.19 33.52
N THR A 418 -128.57 95.22 32.67
CA THR A 418 -129.79 95.26 31.85
C THR A 418 -131.05 95.33 32.71
N SER A 419 -131.10 94.59 33.82
CA SER A 419 -132.22 94.65 34.77
C SER A 419 -132.34 96.04 35.43
N ARG A 420 -131.22 96.66 35.82
CA ARG A 420 -131.19 98.02 36.37
C ARG A 420 -131.58 99.07 35.32
N ALA A 421 -131.12 98.93 34.09
CA ALA A 421 -131.52 99.79 32.96
C ALA A 421 -133.01 99.66 32.64
N THR A 422 -133.58 98.46 32.76
CA THR A 422 -135.02 98.21 32.58
C THR A 422 -135.83 98.85 33.71
N ALA A 423 -135.38 98.71 34.96
CA ALA A 423 -136.01 99.36 36.12
C ALA A 423 -135.93 100.90 36.03
N GLU A 424 -134.79 101.44 35.58
CA GLU A 424 -134.62 102.89 35.36
C GLU A 424 -135.49 103.40 34.20
N GLN A 425 -135.62 102.64 33.11
CA GLN A 425 -136.57 102.96 32.05
C GLN A 425 -138.03 102.94 32.56
N GLY A 426 -138.37 102.00 33.45
CA GLY A 426 -139.64 101.99 34.17
C GLY A 426 -139.85 103.24 35.04
N ARG A 427 -138.80 103.67 35.77
CA ARG A 427 -138.81 104.89 36.59
C ARG A 427 -138.98 106.15 35.73
N VAL A 428 -138.31 106.23 34.58
CA VAL A 428 -138.44 107.33 33.61
C VAL A 428 -139.85 107.38 33.03
N SER A 429 -140.44 106.23 32.67
CA SER A 429 -141.83 106.16 32.20
C SER A 429 -142.84 106.58 33.28
N ALA A 430 -142.64 106.16 34.54
CA ALA A 430 -143.47 106.57 35.66
C ALA A 430 -143.35 108.08 35.96
N GLU A 431 -142.15 108.64 35.90
CA GLU A 431 -141.91 110.07 36.05
C GLU A 431 -142.53 110.88 34.89
N SER A 432 -142.44 110.39 33.66
CA SER A 432 -143.11 111.00 32.50
C SER A 432 -144.64 111.00 32.65
N ALA A 433 -145.22 109.92 33.19
CA ALA A 433 -146.64 109.87 33.54
C ALA A 433 -146.99 110.86 34.67
N ARG A 434 -146.15 110.98 35.70
CA ARG A 434 -146.30 111.95 36.80
C ARG A 434 -146.25 113.41 36.29
N VAL A 435 -145.31 113.71 35.40
CA VAL A 435 -145.20 115.03 34.74
C VAL A 435 -146.44 115.31 33.87
N SER A 436 -146.93 114.32 33.13
CA SER A 436 -148.16 114.44 32.32
C SER A 436 -149.39 114.72 33.18
N ALA A 437 -149.52 114.04 34.33
CA ALA A 437 -150.58 114.30 35.29
C ALA A 437 -150.48 115.70 35.95
N GLU A 438 -149.27 116.17 36.26
CA GLU A 438 -149.04 117.52 36.79
C GLU A 438 -149.32 118.61 35.74
N ILE A 439 -149.05 118.35 34.45
CA ILE A 439 -149.47 119.23 33.35
C ILE A 439 -150.99 119.29 33.26
N ALA A 440 -151.69 118.14 33.30
CA ALA A 440 -153.15 118.10 33.29
C ALA A 440 -153.76 118.86 34.51
N ARG A 441 -153.17 118.69 35.70
CA ARG A 441 -153.56 119.43 36.91
C ARG A 441 -153.36 120.94 36.77
N LYS A 442 -152.24 121.38 36.17
CA LYS A 442 -152.00 122.81 35.87
C LYS A 442 -153.02 123.37 34.88
N THR A 443 -153.32 122.64 33.80
CA THR A 443 -154.35 123.06 32.82
C THR A 443 -155.73 123.21 33.46
N ALA A 444 -156.12 122.27 34.35
CA ALA A 444 -157.36 122.37 35.10
C ALA A 444 -157.41 123.59 36.06
N GLU A 445 -156.29 123.89 36.74
CA GLU A 445 -156.19 125.08 37.60
C GLU A 445 -156.22 126.39 36.80
N THR A 446 -155.56 126.47 35.64
CA THR A 446 -155.66 127.63 34.74
C THR A 446 -157.09 127.83 34.24
N ALA A 447 -157.81 126.75 33.90
CA ALA A 447 -159.22 126.81 33.52
C ALA A 447 -160.11 127.33 34.68
N ARG A 448 -159.86 126.86 35.91
CA ARG A 448 -160.55 127.34 37.13
C ARG A 448 -160.31 128.83 37.38
N GLN A 449 -159.06 129.30 37.24
CA GLN A 449 -158.70 130.71 37.38
C GLN A 449 -159.35 131.59 36.29
N THR A 450 -159.42 131.09 35.05
CA THR A 450 -160.09 131.77 33.93
C THR A 450 -161.60 131.93 34.21
N ALA A 451 -162.25 130.89 34.71
CA ALA A 451 -163.67 130.93 35.08
C ALA A 451 -163.96 131.93 36.21
N GLU A 452 -163.13 131.95 37.26
CA GLU A 452 -163.28 132.89 38.37
C GLU A 452 -163.02 134.34 37.94
N THR A 453 -162.01 134.58 37.09
CA THR A 453 -161.73 135.91 36.52
C THR A 453 -162.91 136.42 35.69
N LYS A 454 -163.53 135.55 34.89
CA LYS A 454 -164.76 135.90 34.15
C LYS A 454 -165.92 136.22 35.10
N ARG A 455 -166.14 135.40 36.14
CA ARG A 455 -167.20 135.63 37.15
C ARG A 455 -167.06 137.00 37.83
N GLN A 456 -165.84 137.40 38.18
CA GLN A 456 -165.55 138.73 38.73
C GLN A 456 -165.81 139.85 37.72
N THR A 457 -165.38 139.67 36.48
CA THR A 457 -165.57 140.65 35.39
C THR A 457 -167.06 140.89 35.08
N ASP A 458 -167.85 139.82 34.95
CA ASP A 458 -169.29 139.89 34.69
C ASP A 458 -170.03 140.58 35.86
N THR A 459 -169.59 140.34 37.10
CA THR A 459 -170.14 140.99 38.30
C THR A 459 -169.85 142.49 38.32
N ALA A 460 -168.62 142.90 38.02
CA ALA A 460 -168.24 144.32 37.96
C ALA A 460 -169.03 145.08 36.87
N ALA A 461 -169.21 144.47 35.69
CA ALA A 461 -169.96 145.05 34.59
C ALA A 461 -171.47 145.23 34.88
N ALA A 462 -172.04 144.50 35.83
CA ALA A 462 -173.40 144.73 36.30
C ALA A 462 -173.51 146.00 37.17
N ILE A 463 -172.50 146.26 38.01
CA ILE A 463 -172.49 147.39 38.96
C ILE A 463 -172.35 148.73 38.23
N THR A 464 -171.47 148.84 37.23
CA THR A 464 -171.26 150.11 36.50
C THR A 464 -172.53 150.63 35.84
N ARG A 465 -173.29 149.75 35.16
CA ARG A 465 -174.52 150.11 34.43
C ARG A 465 -175.63 150.64 35.34
N ALA A 466 -175.66 150.26 36.61
CA ALA A 466 -176.62 150.78 37.58
C ALA A 466 -176.29 152.23 38.01
N ASN A 467 -175.00 152.60 38.06
CA ASN A 467 -174.56 153.91 38.54
C ASN A 467 -174.64 154.99 37.46
N GLU A 468 -174.37 154.66 36.20
CA GLU A 468 -174.45 155.61 35.07
C GLU A 468 -175.90 156.12 34.86
N ALA A 469 -176.90 155.27 35.08
CA ALA A 469 -178.32 155.63 35.02
C ALA A 469 -178.73 156.67 36.08
N ALA A 470 -178.09 156.68 37.26
CA ALA A 470 -178.39 157.64 38.32
C ALA A 470 -177.74 159.02 38.06
N LYS A 471 -176.51 159.04 37.50
CA LYS A 471 -175.71 160.27 37.38
C LYS A 471 -176.31 161.30 36.40
N ALA A 472 -177.11 160.85 35.43
CA ALA A 472 -177.76 161.72 34.45
C ALA A 472 -178.89 162.60 35.02
N ALA A 473 -179.46 162.27 36.19
CA ALA A 473 -180.60 162.99 36.76
C ALA A 473 -180.21 164.22 37.62
N GLU A 474 -178.96 164.29 38.08
CA GLU A 474 -178.53 165.16 39.18
C GLU A 474 -178.10 166.57 38.74
N ASN A 475 -177.54 166.71 37.54
CA ASN A 475 -176.88 167.94 37.06
C ASN A 475 -177.83 169.08 36.61
N ILE A 476 -179.12 169.01 36.91
CA ILE A 476 -180.11 170.05 36.52
C ILE A 476 -180.21 171.20 37.54
N VAL A 477 -179.71 171.01 38.78
CA VAL A 477 -180.21 171.78 39.94
C VAL A 477 -179.49 173.12 40.22
N THR A 478 -178.38 173.19 40.97
CA THR A 478 -177.91 174.49 41.53
C THR A 478 -176.40 174.66 41.78
N GLY A 479 -175.90 175.89 41.61
CA GLY A 479 -174.66 176.37 42.24
C GLY A 479 -174.47 177.90 42.12
N ALA A 480 -174.47 178.62 43.26
CA ALA A 480 -174.12 180.05 43.39
C ALA A 480 -173.72 180.40 44.86
N ASP A 481 -172.60 181.14 45.03
CA ASP A 481 -172.19 182.06 46.13
C ASP A 481 -172.15 181.62 47.64
N ILE A 482 -171.42 182.26 48.59
CA ILE A 482 -170.16 183.08 48.64
C ILE A 482 -169.72 183.35 50.13
N VAL A 483 -168.60 184.06 50.37
CA VAL A 483 -168.13 184.70 51.65
C VAL A 483 -167.45 183.80 52.72
N THR A 484 -166.67 184.41 53.65
CA THR A 484 -165.67 183.80 54.56
C THR A 484 -165.45 184.63 55.88
N ASN A 485 -164.33 184.41 56.60
CA ASN A 485 -163.71 185.20 57.72
C ASN A 485 -164.21 184.96 59.18
N ALA A 486 -163.45 185.26 60.27
CA ALA A 486 -162.20 186.02 60.45
C ALA A 486 -161.22 185.45 61.54
N GLN A 487 -160.21 186.24 61.97
CA GLN A 487 -158.98 185.86 62.72
C GLN A 487 -159.04 186.03 64.27
N LEU A 488 -157.89 185.79 64.96
CA LEU A 488 -157.48 186.04 66.38
C LEU A 488 -157.25 184.73 67.21
N ASN A 489 -156.33 184.63 68.20
CA ASN A 489 -155.44 185.63 68.82
C ASN A 489 -154.15 185.05 69.47
N THR A 490 -153.20 185.94 69.84
CA THR A 490 -152.19 185.85 70.94
C THR A 490 -151.34 184.55 71.08
N VAL A 491 -150.04 184.47 70.74
CA VAL A 491 -148.83 185.24 71.12
C VAL A 491 -148.38 185.11 72.59
N ASP A 492 -147.32 184.35 72.84
CA ASP A 492 -146.27 184.73 73.80
C ASP A 492 -144.88 184.20 73.37
N ASN A 493 -143.79 184.83 73.82
CA ASN A 493 -142.37 184.51 73.55
C ASN A 493 -142.03 184.34 72.04
N LYS A 494 -141.79 185.40 71.24
CA LYS A 494 -141.29 186.76 71.54
C LYS A 494 -139.83 186.75 72.06
N ILE A 495 -138.91 187.30 71.25
CA ILE A 495 -137.52 187.71 71.60
C ILE A 495 -136.56 186.56 72.01
N GLY A 496 -135.61 186.10 71.17
CA GLY A 496 -135.44 186.31 69.72
C GLY A 496 -133.99 186.34 69.23
N THR A 497 -133.82 186.65 67.93
CA THR A 497 -132.56 186.94 67.19
C THR A 497 -131.63 185.76 66.86
N LEU A 498 -130.82 185.96 65.80
CA LEU A 498 -129.72 185.12 65.26
C LEU A 498 -130.14 183.74 64.71
N GLN A 499 -129.90 183.44 63.43
CA GLN A 499 -128.64 183.04 62.74
C GLN A 499 -128.22 181.58 63.00
N SER A 500 -128.21 180.78 61.91
CA SER A 500 -127.83 179.35 61.88
C SER A 500 -128.80 178.42 62.65
N LEU A 501 -128.87 177.10 62.44
CA LEU A 501 -127.89 176.16 61.87
C LEU A 501 -128.53 175.19 60.83
N GLN A 502 -127.69 174.40 60.14
CA GLN A 502 -128.02 173.47 59.05
C GLN A 502 -128.83 172.23 59.55
N THR A 503 -129.53 171.43 58.74
CA THR A 503 -129.25 170.95 57.37
C THR A 503 -130.42 171.08 56.37
N THR A 504 -130.10 171.17 55.08
CA THR A 504 -131.00 171.76 54.07
C THR A 504 -131.95 170.80 53.35
N ALA A 505 -133.21 171.22 53.23
CA ALA A 505 -134.26 170.81 52.27
C ALA A 505 -135.10 169.53 52.52
N LYS A 506 -136.38 169.79 52.85
CA LYS A 506 -137.57 169.03 52.41
C LYS A 506 -137.67 169.10 50.85
N THR A 507 -138.48 168.33 50.12
CA THR A 507 -139.90 168.02 50.37
C THR A 507 -140.37 166.80 49.60
N ASN A 508 -141.34 166.07 50.16
CA ASN A 508 -141.99 164.91 49.53
C ASN A 508 -143.24 165.33 48.72
N ILE A 509 -143.50 164.60 47.63
CA ILE A 509 -144.83 164.28 47.07
C ILE A 509 -145.82 165.46 46.95
N VAL A 510 -145.78 166.14 45.80
CA VAL A 510 -146.89 166.30 44.82
C VAL A 510 -146.26 166.98 43.59
N SER A 511 -146.70 166.59 42.38
CA SER A 511 -146.08 166.91 41.08
C SER A 511 -144.70 166.23 40.87
N ALA A 512 -144.27 165.91 39.65
CA ALA A 512 -144.92 166.00 38.34
C ALA A 512 -144.79 164.63 37.62
N VAL A 513 -145.72 164.14 36.80
CA VAL A 513 -146.52 164.76 35.72
C VAL A 513 -145.63 165.20 34.55
N ASN A 514 -145.95 164.69 33.36
CA ASN A 514 -145.27 164.86 32.06
C ASN A 514 -144.02 163.99 31.81
N GLU A 515 -144.00 163.36 30.61
CA GLU A 515 -142.91 162.57 30.01
C GLU A 515 -142.59 161.22 30.71
N ILE A 516 -142.06 160.16 30.07
CA ILE A 516 -141.44 159.91 28.74
C ILE A 516 -141.96 158.54 28.20
N LYS A 517 -141.97 158.16 26.91
CA LYS A 517 -142.52 158.73 25.65
C LYS A 517 -142.10 157.79 24.46
N ASN A 518 -143.00 157.51 23.50
CA ASN A 518 -142.77 156.80 22.20
C ASN A 518 -142.58 155.25 22.28
N THR A 519 -142.63 154.43 21.21
CA THR A 519 -142.69 154.70 19.75
C THR A 519 -143.58 153.72 18.96
N ILE A 520 -144.84 154.06 18.70
CA ILE A 520 -145.56 153.71 17.45
C ILE A 520 -146.22 155.01 16.98
N ARG A 521 -146.21 155.32 15.68
CA ARG A 521 -146.71 156.60 15.16
C ARG A 521 -147.56 156.41 13.90
N THR A 522 -148.68 157.12 13.83
CA THR A 522 -149.67 157.01 12.76
C THR A 522 -149.91 158.37 12.11
N ILE A 523 -150.02 158.40 10.78
CA ILE A 523 -150.39 159.58 10.02
C ILE A 523 -151.86 159.43 9.66
N SER A 524 -152.73 160.11 10.40
CA SER A 524 -154.18 160.02 10.21
C SER A 524 -154.70 160.99 9.15
N THR A 525 -155.66 160.51 8.37
CA THR A 525 -156.56 161.25 7.47
C THR A 525 -155.88 162.17 6.44
N ILE A 526 -155.64 161.65 5.23
CA ILE A 526 -155.17 162.42 4.08
C ILE A 526 -156.19 162.35 2.94
N GLN A 527 -156.59 163.51 2.44
CA GLN A 527 -157.46 163.67 1.26
C GLN A 527 -156.58 163.92 0.03
N ILE A 528 -156.85 163.19 -1.06
CA ILE A 528 -156.09 163.27 -2.32
C ILE A 528 -157.04 163.67 -3.47
N PRO A 529 -157.20 164.98 -3.74
CA PRO A 529 -157.96 165.48 -4.89
C PRO A 529 -157.39 164.99 -6.22
N VAL A 530 -158.28 164.74 -7.20
CA VAL A 530 -157.92 164.28 -8.56
C VAL A 530 -156.95 165.24 -9.25
N SER A 531 -157.13 166.55 -9.05
CA SER A 531 -156.35 167.62 -9.68
C SER A 531 -154.88 167.70 -9.28
N LEU A 532 -154.43 166.93 -8.29
CA LEU A 532 -153.04 166.92 -7.82
C LEU A 532 -152.22 165.70 -8.29
N TRP A 533 -152.81 164.81 -9.09
CA TRP A 533 -152.08 163.68 -9.70
C TRP A 533 -151.32 164.13 -10.95
N SER A 534 -149.99 164.17 -10.88
CA SER A 534 -149.12 164.47 -12.03
C SER A 534 -148.51 163.19 -12.59
N SER A 535 -148.67 162.92 -13.88
CA SER A 535 -148.17 161.70 -14.56
C SER A 535 -148.60 160.40 -13.86
N ASN A 536 -149.86 160.32 -13.43
CA ASN A 536 -150.41 159.24 -12.59
C ASN A 536 -149.69 159.02 -11.24
N SER A 537 -148.99 160.02 -10.70
CA SER A 537 -148.33 159.95 -9.38
C SER A 537 -148.79 161.06 -8.43
N TYR A 538 -148.74 160.79 -7.12
CA TYR A 538 -149.04 161.75 -6.05
C TYR A 538 -148.11 161.48 -4.85
N THR A 539 -147.50 162.51 -4.27
CA THR A 539 -146.53 162.36 -3.17
C THR A 539 -147.08 162.87 -1.84
N ILE A 540 -147.07 162.02 -0.83
CA ILE A 540 -147.34 162.36 0.56
C ILE A 540 -146.00 162.65 1.25
N THR A 541 -145.79 163.87 1.70
CA THR A 541 -144.60 164.25 2.50
C THR A 541 -144.92 164.16 3.99
N ASN A 542 -144.11 163.43 4.76
CA ASN A 542 -144.19 163.39 6.21
C ASN A 542 -142.87 162.92 6.84
N SER A 543 -142.33 163.73 7.76
CA SER A 543 -141.05 163.48 8.46
C SER A 543 -140.99 162.19 9.30
N LEU A 544 -142.12 161.54 9.55
CA LEU A 544 -142.17 160.25 10.26
C LEU A 544 -141.75 159.07 9.38
N ILE A 545 -141.84 159.21 8.06
CA ILE A 545 -141.52 158.18 7.07
C ILE A 545 -140.01 158.24 6.75
N LYS A 546 -139.38 157.06 6.74
CA LYS A 546 -138.01 156.78 6.30
C LYS A 546 -138.03 155.91 5.04
N ALA A 547 -136.88 155.79 4.37
CA ALA A 547 -136.76 155.04 3.12
C ALA A 547 -137.02 153.52 3.29
N ASP A 548 -136.86 153.03 4.51
CA ASP A 548 -137.06 151.65 4.96
C ASP A 548 -138.34 151.47 5.81
N SER A 549 -139.14 152.52 6.00
CA SER A 549 -140.42 152.43 6.72
C SER A 549 -141.42 151.51 6.00
N ILE A 550 -142.06 150.63 6.77
CA ILE A 550 -143.24 149.90 6.33
C ILE A 550 -144.46 150.80 6.57
N CYS A 551 -145.17 151.13 5.48
CA CYS A 551 -146.33 152.03 5.50
C CYS A 551 -147.62 151.31 5.11
N ASP A 552 -148.43 150.89 6.09
CA ASP A 552 -149.76 150.30 5.83
C ASP A 552 -150.78 151.40 5.57
N ILE A 553 -151.29 151.49 4.34
CA ILE A 553 -152.27 152.50 3.90
C ILE A 553 -153.69 151.92 3.96
N TYR A 554 -154.56 152.54 4.76
CA TYR A 554 -155.98 152.19 4.83
C TYR A 554 -156.82 153.27 4.14
N PHE A 555 -157.36 152.95 2.96
CA PHE A 555 -158.31 153.82 2.26
C PHE A 555 -159.70 153.73 2.88
N ALA A 556 -160.40 154.86 2.93
CA ALA A 556 -161.78 154.90 3.44
C ALA A 556 -162.72 154.07 2.56
N ASN A 557 -163.81 153.58 3.17
CA ASN A 557 -164.80 152.73 2.49
C ASN A 557 -165.39 153.38 1.22
N VAL A 558 -165.52 154.72 1.21
CA VAL A 558 -165.97 155.51 0.05
C VAL A 558 -164.98 155.55 -1.11
N SER A 559 -163.70 155.34 -0.87
CA SER A 559 -162.62 155.42 -1.88
C SER A 559 -162.06 154.06 -2.30
N LEU A 560 -162.27 153.02 -1.49
CA LEU A 560 -161.83 151.64 -1.74
C LEU A 560 -162.18 151.13 -3.15
N ALA A 561 -163.40 151.43 -3.63
CA ALA A 561 -163.89 151.00 -4.94
C ALA A 561 -163.22 151.69 -6.15
N GLU A 562 -162.60 152.86 -5.98
CA GLU A 562 -161.86 153.56 -7.05
C GLU A 562 -160.35 153.36 -6.93
N ALA A 563 -159.81 153.30 -5.70
CA ALA A 563 -158.40 152.95 -5.46
C ALA A 563 -158.04 151.58 -6.08
N ALA A 564 -158.91 150.57 -5.92
CA ALA A 564 -158.73 149.26 -6.54
C ALA A 564 -158.74 149.32 -8.08
N LYS A 565 -159.64 150.12 -8.69
CA LYS A 565 -159.73 150.27 -10.15
C LYS A 565 -158.60 151.11 -10.75
N SER A 566 -157.93 151.94 -9.95
CA SER A 566 -156.79 152.75 -10.37
C SER A 566 -155.45 152.06 -10.18
N LYS A 567 -155.42 150.89 -9.51
CA LYS A 567 -154.22 150.10 -9.19
C LYS A 567 -153.12 150.96 -8.54
N ILE A 568 -153.43 151.50 -7.36
CA ILE A 568 -152.45 152.29 -6.58
C ILE A 568 -151.37 151.36 -6.00
N THR A 569 -150.11 151.69 -6.24
CA THR A 569 -148.94 151.18 -5.51
C THR A 569 -148.24 152.35 -4.81
N GLY A 570 -147.27 152.06 -3.92
CA GLY A 570 -146.49 153.11 -3.28
C GLY A 570 -145.10 152.66 -2.85
N GLU A 571 -144.16 153.60 -2.85
CA GLU A 571 -142.76 153.42 -2.46
C GLU A 571 -142.34 154.50 -1.45
N THR A 572 -141.55 154.10 -0.46
CA THR A 572 -141.07 154.95 0.64
C THR A 572 -139.68 155.51 0.37
N PHE A 573 -139.47 156.77 0.76
CA PHE A 573 -138.20 157.48 0.72
C PHE A 573 -138.09 158.33 2.01
N ASP A 574 -136.90 158.82 2.37
CA ASP A 574 -136.79 159.65 3.58
C ASP A 574 -137.68 160.91 3.47
N GLY A 575 -138.56 161.08 4.47
CA GLY A 575 -139.54 162.15 4.57
C GLY A 575 -140.75 162.05 3.64
N ARG A 576 -140.93 160.99 2.83
CA ARG A 576 -142.05 160.90 1.88
C ARG A 576 -142.45 159.48 1.44
N LEU A 577 -143.72 159.34 1.10
CA LEU A 577 -144.32 158.18 0.45
C LEU A 577 -144.85 158.63 -0.92
N VAL A 578 -144.36 158.03 -2.00
CA VAL A 578 -144.82 158.31 -3.37
C VAL A 578 -145.83 157.25 -3.75
N LEU A 579 -147.04 157.68 -4.15
CA LEU A 579 -148.10 156.82 -4.65
C LEU A 579 -148.16 156.92 -6.18
N THR A 580 -148.24 155.77 -6.85
CA THR A 580 -148.31 155.66 -8.31
C THR A 580 -149.54 154.87 -8.70
N ALA A 581 -150.25 155.30 -9.74
CA ALA A 581 -151.47 154.67 -10.23
C ALA A 581 -151.29 154.13 -11.65
N GLY A 582 -151.91 152.98 -11.95
CA GLY A 582 -152.00 152.47 -13.32
C GLY A 582 -152.85 153.36 -14.25
N ARG A 583 -153.73 154.18 -13.66
CA ARG A 583 -154.42 155.32 -14.29
C ARG A 583 -154.72 156.37 -13.21
N THR A 584 -154.77 157.65 -13.57
CA THR A 584 -155.23 158.68 -12.62
C THR A 584 -156.66 158.35 -12.12
N PRO A 585 -156.95 158.45 -10.81
CA PRO A 585 -158.28 158.21 -10.26
C PRO A 585 -159.33 159.18 -10.81
N ALA A 586 -160.54 158.70 -11.08
CA ALA A 586 -161.65 159.50 -11.58
C ALA A 586 -162.43 160.23 -10.47
N ALA A 587 -162.14 159.91 -9.21
CA ALA A 587 -162.73 160.53 -8.02
C ALA A 587 -161.67 160.70 -6.91
N GLN A 588 -161.94 161.61 -5.96
CA GLN A 588 -161.05 161.89 -4.84
C GLN A 588 -160.85 160.66 -3.95
N LEU A 589 -159.59 160.39 -3.58
CA LEU A 589 -159.25 159.28 -2.68
C LEU A 589 -159.03 159.80 -1.25
N THR A 590 -159.70 159.17 -0.29
CA THR A 590 -159.48 159.36 1.15
C THR A 590 -158.63 158.21 1.70
N ILE A 591 -157.55 158.52 2.39
CA ILE A 591 -156.82 157.61 3.27
C ILE A 591 -157.25 157.93 4.70
N ASP A 592 -157.81 156.96 5.42
CA ASP A 592 -158.22 157.13 6.82
C ASP A 592 -157.00 157.15 7.76
N VAL A 593 -156.03 156.25 7.53
CA VAL A 593 -154.76 156.23 8.27
C VAL A 593 -153.65 155.56 7.46
N ILE A 594 -152.43 156.09 7.59
CA ILE A 594 -151.19 155.40 7.26
C ILE A 594 -150.53 155.03 8.58
N LYS A 595 -150.35 153.73 8.85
CA LYS A 595 -149.51 153.29 9.96
C LYS A 595 -148.07 153.24 9.47
N VAL A 596 -147.17 153.93 10.17
CA VAL A 596 -145.75 153.97 9.81
C VAL A 596 -144.98 153.19 10.86
N VAL A 597 -144.41 152.06 10.45
CA VAL A 597 -143.47 151.29 11.26
C VAL A 597 -142.07 151.57 10.72
N ASN A 598 -141.28 152.26 11.51
CA ASN A 598 -139.84 152.41 11.26
C ASN A 598 -139.16 151.21 11.95
N PRO A 599 -138.35 150.43 11.21
CA PRO A 599 -137.53 149.37 11.82
C PRO A 599 -136.43 149.93 12.76
#